data_AF-I1BTJ8-F1
#
_entry.id   AF-I1BTJ8-F1
#
_cell.length_a   1.000
_cell.length_b   1.000
_cell.length_c   1.000
_cell.angle_alpha   90.00
_cell.angle_beta   90.00
_cell.angle_gamma   90.00
#
_symmetry.space_group_name_H-M   'P 1'
#
loop_
_entity.id
_entity.type
_entity.pdbx_description
1 polymer ?
#
loop_
_entity_poly.entity_id
_entity_poly.type
_entity_poly.pdbx_seq_one_letter_code
_entity_poly.pdbx_strand_id
1 'polypeptide(L)'
;MPAFPILSVSRKPVLLVIFVSVFIFLYQIANHPKVSKQLQPVAYFTDYDEAACLPQKQLVKNPPAKKAKAAMVILVRNKEQNDIAETLVNFEDRFNKNFKYPYVFLNEEPFTDEFKDAMKKAAPNADLRFGLVPERHWSYPSWTSYSISFNIHNKKYGFVVTLLELKETIPTLWQYVLDYAKSRRIDISSEKSNLLFPYFVDKNTGDFNLCHFWSNFEIASLDLWRSPEYRDFFHYLDQTGNFFYERWGDAPVHSLAAGLFLETDEVHYFEDFGYQHDLYRHCPLPSKGIGCRCECPQGTTKESIDHDQNYDTCLPRWIQHVKEAKKKKASWDVWS
;
A
#
# COMPACT_ATOMS: atom_id res chain seq x y z
N MET A 1 78.24 -34.13 7.93
CA MET A 1 77.18 -33.11 7.80
C MET A 1 76.76 -32.72 9.21
N PRO A 2 76.83 -31.45 9.63
CA PRO A 2 76.44 -31.04 10.97
C PRO A 2 74.92 -30.89 11.10
N ALA A 3 74.36 -31.27 12.26
CA ALA A 3 72.96 -31.06 12.58
C ALA A 3 72.73 -29.64 13.11
N PHE A 4 71.64 -28.99 12.70
CA PHE A 4 71.22 -27.71 13.25
C PHE A 4 70.53 -27.88 14.61
N PRO A 5 70.81 -27.02 15.61
CA PRO A 5 70.13 -27.07 16.90
C PRO A 5 68.71 -26.48 16.81
N ILE A 6 67.72 -27.22 17.33
CA ILE A 6 66.35 -26.72 17.47
C ILE A 6 66.31 -25.79 18.69
N LEU A 7 66.21 -24.48 18.44
CA LEU A 7 66.00 -23.48 19.49
C LEU A 7 64.63 -23.66 20.14
N SER A 8 64.61 -23.99 21.44
CA SER A 8 63.38 -24.07 22.22
C SER A 8 62.84 -22.67 22.50
N VAL A 9 61.84 -22.24 21.72
CA VAL A 9 61.15 -20.98 21.96
C VAL A 9 60.47 -21.02 23.33
N SER A 10 60.88 -20.11 24.22
CA SER A 10 60.30 -19.99 25.56
C SER A 10 58.79 -19.74 25.45
N ARG A 11 57.98 -20.58 26.09
CA ARG A 11 56.50 -20.44 26.10
C ARG A 11 56.02 -19.22 26.89
N LYS A 12 56.87 -18.62 27.73
CA LYS A 12 56.52 -17.48 28.61
C LYS A 12 56.07 -16.22 27.83
N PRO A 13 56.82 -15.69 26.84
CA PRO A 13 56.36 -14.56 26.03
C PRO A 13 55.07 -14.87 25.25
N VAL A 14 54.90 -16.09 24.74
CA VAL A 14 53.66 -16.48 24.01
C VAL A 14 52.45 -16.46 24.95
N LEU A 15 52.59 -17.02 26.15
CA LEU A 15 51.54 -16.97 27.17
C LEU A 15 51.24 -15.55 27.65
N LEU A 16 52.25 -14.68 27.76
CA LEU A 16 52.07 -13.27 28.09
C LEU A 16 51.25 -12.54 27.01
N VAL A 17 51.58 -12.73 25.74
CA VAL A 17 50.85 -12.14 24.61
C VAL A 17 49.41 -12.63 24.59
N ILE A 18 49.17 -13.94 24.72
CA ILE A 18 47.81 -14.50 24.79
C ILE A 18 47.04 -13.90 25.99
N PHE A 19 47.66 -13.80 27.16
CA PHE A 19 47.02 -13.24 28.35
C PHE A 19 46.67 -11.76 28.16
N VAL A 20 47.57 -10.95 27.59
CA VAL A 20 47.31 -9.53 27.29
C VAL A 20 46.22 -9.39 26.23
N SER A 21 46.23 -10.19 25.16
CA SER A 21 45.17 -10.17 24.14
C SER A 21 43.81 -10.58 24.69
N VAL A 22 43.74 -11.63 25.52
CA VAL A 22 42.50 -12.06 26.19
C VAL A 22 42.04 -11.00 27.19
N PHE A 23 42.95 -10.38 27.95
CA PHE A 23 42.62 -9.31 28.89
C PHE A 23 42.07 -8.07 28.16
N ILE A 24 42.69 -7.65 27.05
CA ILE A 24 42.19 -6.54 26.21
C ILE A 24 40.82 -6.88 25.63
N PHE A 25 40.63 -8.10 25.11
CA PHE A 25 39.34 -8.54 24.56
C PHE A 25 38.24 -8.58 25.62
N LEU A 26 38.51 -9.11 26.81
CA LEU A 26 37.57 -9.13 27.93
C LEU A 26 37.31 -7.72 28.49
N TYR A 27 38.32 -6.85 28.53
CA TYR A 27 38.17 -5.45 28.90
C TYR A 27 37.34 -4.68 27.88
N GLN A 28 37.51 -4.96 26.59
CA GLN A 28 36.65 -4.43 25.52
C GLN A 28 35.22 -4.96 25.64
N ILE A 29 34.98 -6.24 25.96
CA ILE A 29 33.63 -6.77 26.19
C ILE A 29 32.99 -6.17 27.45
N ALA A 30 33.74 -6.02 28.53
CA ALA A 30 33.24 -5.46 29.79
C ALA A 30 32.91 -3.97 29.70
N ASN A 31 33.73 -3.21 28.97
CA ASN A 31 33.56 -1.76 28.76
C ASN A 31 32.95 -1.40 27.41
N HIS A 32 32.58 -2.38 26.58
CA HIS A 32 31.71 -2.13 25.43
C HIS A 32 30.46 -1.48 26.01
N PRO A 33 30.04 -0.31 25.50
CA PRO A 33 28.84 0.33 25.99
C PRO A 33 27.71 -0.69 25.81
N LYS A 34 27.17 -1.19 26.93
CA LYS A 34 26.00 -2.04 26.89
C LYS A 34 24.93 -1.20 26.22
N VAL A 35 24.68 -1.49 24.95
CA VAL A 35 23.56 -0.93 24.22
C VAL A 35 22.34 -1.55 24.87
N SER A 36 21.90 -0.92 25.96
CA SER A 36 20.59 -1.08 26.53
C SER A 36 19.63 -0.58 25.47
N LYS A 37 19.33 -1.45 24.51
CA LYS A 37 18.09 -1.42 23.75
C LYS A 37 16.95 -1.76 24.71
N GLN A 38 16.72 -0.89 25.69
CA GLN A 38 15.38 -0.33 25.79
C GLN A 38 15.09 0.26 24.42
N LEU A 39 14.47 -0.57 23.58
CA LEU A 39 13.71 -0.12 22.44
C LEU A 39 12.51 0.63 23.02
N GLN A 40 12.77 1.87 23.47
CA GLN A 40 11.77 2.91 23.50
C GLN A 40 11.08 2.85 22.12
N PRO A 41 9.76 2.61 22.07
CA PRO A 41 9.08 2.52 20.79
C PRO A 41 9.33 3.82 20.02
N VAL A 42 9.76 3.72 18.76
CA VAL A 42 10.10 4.89 17.92
C VAL A 42 8.81 5.52 17.35
N ALA A 43 7.93 5.91 18.28
CA ALA A 43 6.75 6.76 18.18
C ALA A 43 6.22 6.86 19.63
N TYR A 44 5.76 8.01 20.13
CA TYR A 44 5.13 9.13 19.43
C TYR A 44 5.89 10.44 19.69
N PHE A 45 5.86 11.38 18.74
CA PHE A 45 6.49 12.69 18.91
C PHE A 45 5.78 13.48 20.02
N THR A 46 6.49 14.36 20.73
CA THR A 46 5.88 15.25 21.74
C THR A 46 5.23 16.49 21.12
N ASP A 47 5.69 16.88 19.93
CA ASP A 47 5.42 18.18 19.32
C ASP A 47 4.48 18.01 18.13
N TYR A 48 3.30 17.42 18.38
CA TYR A 48 2.24 17.33 17.37
C TYR A 48 1.68 18.72 17.08
N ASP A 49 1.62 19.08 15.80
CA ASP A 49 0.85 20.25 15.38
C ASP A 49 -0.65 19.92 15.52
N GLU A 50 -1.28 20.43 16.59
CA GLU A 50 -2.71 20.22 16.89
C GLU A 50 -3.62 20.78 15.78
N ALA A 51 -3.14 21.76 14.97
CA ALA A 51 -3.89 22.22 13.81
C ALA A 51 -4.06 21.12 12.75
N ALA A 52 -3.23 20.08 12.76
CA ALA A 52 -3.33 18.95 11.83
C ALA A 52 -4.48 17.98 12.13
N CYS A 53 -5.41 18.29 13.04
CA CYS A 53 -6.68 17.58 13.18
C CYS A 53 -6.59 16.08 13.50
N LEU A 54 -5.46 15.62 14.04
CA LEU A 54 -5.25 14.22 14.37
C LEU A 54 -6.27 13.76 15.44
N PRO A 55 -6.63 12.46 15.49
CA PRO A 55 -7.45 11.90 16.56
C PRO A 55 -6.61 11.76 17.85
N GLN A 56 -6.12 12.89 18.37
CA GLN A 56 -5.16 13.00 19.48
C GLN A 56 -5.68 12.31 20.74
N LYS A 57 -6.98 12.43 21.03
CA LYS A 57 -7.64 11.67 22.13
C LYS A 57 -7.53 10.16 21.96
N GLN A 58 -7.58 9.64 20.73
CA GLN A 58 -7.49 8.21 20.43
C GLN A 58 -6.03 7.73 20.41
N LEU A 59 -5.11 8.54 19.88
CA LEU A 59 -3.66 8.30 19.95
C LEU A 59 -3.11 8.34 21.38
N VAL A 60 -3.62 9.24 22.24
CA VAL A 60 -3.25 9.31 23.67
C VAL A 60 -3.89 8.17 24.46
N LYS A 61 -5.14 7.78 24.15
CA LYS A 61 -5.82 6.66 24.83
C LYS A 61 -5.23 5.31 24.45
N ASN A 62 -4.92 5.11 23.17
CA ASN A 62 -4.43 3.86 22.59
C ASN A 62 -3.19 4.14 21.71
N PRO A 63 -2.04 4.55 22.28
CA PRO A 63 -0.82 4.77 21.49
C PRO A 63 -0.35 3.45 20.87
N PRO A 64 -0.19 3.36 19.54
CA PRO A 64 0.31 2.15 18.91
C PRO A 64 1.70 1.76 19.47
N ALA A 65 1.87 0.49 19.82
CA ALA A 65 3.08 0.02 20.50
C ALA A 65 4.39 0.14 19.69
N LYS A 66 4.31 0.46 18.39
CA LYS A 66 5.44 0.70 17.48
C LYS A 66 4.97 1.45 16.23
N LYS A 67 5.83 2.29 15.65
CA LYS A 67 5.62 2.83 14.29
C LYS A 67 5.57 1.69 13.27
N ALA A 68 4.66 1.78 12.31
CA ALA A 68 4.55 0.81 11.23
C ALA A 68 5.77 0.89 10.29
N LYS A 69 6.11 -0.23 9.63
CA LYS A 69 7.05 -0.23 8.50
C LYS A 69 6.30 0.12 7.23
N ALA A 70 5.97 1.39 7.05
CA ALA A 70 5.22 1.91 5.92
C ALA A 70 6.01 3.00 5.17
N ALA A 71 5.59 3.29 3.94
CA ALA A 71 6.10 4.35 3.07
C ALA A 71 4.98 4.84 2.17
N MET A 72 5.01 6.11 1.78
CA MET A 72 4.15 6.66 0.74
C MET A 72 4.79 6.32 -0.61
N VAL A 73 4.10 5.56 -1.47
CA VAL A 73 4.65 5.14 -2.78
C VAL A 73 3.94 5.90 -3.88
N ILE A 74 4.71 6.56 -4.74
CA ILE A 74 4.20 7.43 -5.80
C ILE A 74 4.83 6.99 -7.12
N LEU A 75 4.01 6.70 -8.13
CA LEU A 75 4.44 6.48 -9.51
C LEU A 75 4.09 7.74 -10.31
N VAL A 76 5.10 8.45 -10.83
CA VAL A 76 4.93 9.78 -11.42
C VAL A 76 6.07 10.13 -12.37
N ARG A 77 5.78 10.87 -13.44
CA ARG A 77 6.77 11.24 -14.47
C ARG A 77 7.31 12.64 -14.21
N ASN A 78 8.48 12.94 -14.78
CA ASN A 78 9.13 14.24 -14.67
C ASN A 78 8.21 15.43 -15.05
N LYS A 79 7.33 15.24 -16.05
CA LYS A 79 6.40 16.28 -16.53
C LYS A 79 5.25 16.63 -15.58
N GLU A 80 4.99 15.80 -14.57
CA GLU A 80 3.90 15.94 -13.57
C GLU A 80 4.40 16.64 -12.29
N GLN A 81 5.60 17.24 -12.34
CA GLN A 81 6.32 17.88 -11.23
C GLN A 81 5.47 18.83 -10.38
N ASN A 82 4.64 19.68 -11.00
CA ASN A 82 3.88 20.69 -10.29
C ASN A 82 2.71 20.07 -9.51
N ASP A 83 1.95 19.21 -10.16
CA ASP A 83 0.75 18.57 -9.61
C ASP A 83 1.09 17.65 -8.42
N ILE A 84 2.22 16.93 -8.53
CA ILE A 84 2.71 16.09 -7.43
C ILE A 84 3.40 16.91 -6.31
N ALA A 85 3.98 18.07 -6.62
CA ALA A 85 4.49 18.99 -5.59
C ALA A 85 3.34 19.58 -4.75
N GLU A 86 2.24 19.99 -5.38
CA GLU A 86 1.03 20.44 -4.69
C GLU A 86 0.44 19.35 -3.80
N THR A 87 0.33 18.12 -4.33
CA THR A 87 -0.07 16.92 -3.58
C THR A 87 0.83 16.69 -2.35
N LEU A 88 2.15 16.84 -2.50
CA LEU A 88 3.10 16.72 -1.38
C LEU A 88 2.87 17.77 -0.29
N VAL A 89 2.70 19.04 -0.68
CA VAL A 89 2.44 20.14 0.27
C VAL A 89 1.14 19.89 1.05
N ASN A 90 0.08 19.48 0.36
CA ASN A 90 -1.19 19.14 1.00
C ASN A 90 -1.00 17.96 1.98
N PHE A 91 -0.39 16.86 1.54
CA PHE A 91 -0.28 15.65 2.36
C PHE A 91 0.69 15.80 3.54
N GLU A 92 1.77 16.58 3.41
CA GLU A 92 2.59 16.97 4.58
C GLU A 92 1.75 17.78 5.57
N ASP A 93 1.00 18.81 5.15
CA ASP A 93 0.20 19.63 6.07
C ASP A 93 -0.94 18.85 6.77
N ARG A 94 -1.64 17.98 6.05
CA ARG A 94 -2.78 17.24 6.61
C ARG A 94 -2.36 16.02 7.41
N PHE A 95 -1.23 15.40 7.10
CA PHE A 95 -0.84 14.12 7.71
C PHE A 95 0.66 14.00 7.99
N ASN A 96 1.48 13.97 6.94
CA ASN A 96 2.80 13.35 7.06
C ASN A 96 3.82 14.21 7.83
N LYS A 97 3.60 15.53 8.00
CA LYS A 97 4.47 16.36 8.85
C LYS A 97 4.57 15.85 10.29
N ASN A 98 3.52 15.16 10.77
CA ASN A 98 3.44 14.62 12.13
C ASN A 98 3.92 13.16 12.24
N PHE A 99 3.81 12.37 11.17
CA PHE A 99 4.13 10.94 11.19
C PHE A 99 5.49 10.61 10.57
N LYS A 100 6.01 11.46 9.68
CA LYS A 100 7.31 11.32 9.01
C LYS A 100 7.51 9.92 8.42
N TYR A 101 6.58 9.45 7.59
CA TYR A 101 6.83 8.28 6.74
C TYR A 101 7.63 8.71 5.50
N PRO A 102 8.52 7.86 4.98
CA PRO A 102 9.30 8.16 3.79
C PRO A 102 8.42 8.15 2.53
N TYR A 103 8.78 8.98 1.55
CA TYR A 103 8.21 8.95 0.21
C TYR A 103 9.14 8.15 -0.72
N VAL A 104 8.56 7.28 -1.54
CA VAL A 104 9.25 6.48 -2.55
C VAL A 104 8.63 6.80 -3.91
N PHE A 105 9.31 7.68 -4.64
CA PHE A 105 8.98 8.03 -6.01
C PHE A 105 9.54 6.97 -6.98
N LEU A 106 8.71 6.56 -7.92
CA LEU A 106 9.02 5.63 -8.99
C LEU A 106 8.66 6.27 -10.34
N ASN A 107 9.50 6.05 -11.34
CA ASN A 107 9.32 6.54 -12.72
C ASN A 107 9.99 5.54 -13.66
N GLU A 108 9.50 5.44 -14.90
CA GLU A 108 10.12 4.69 -15.99
C GLU A 108 11.38 5.35 -16.55
N GLU A 109 11.46 6.67 -16.43
CA GLU A 109 12.63 7.46 -16.75
C GLU A 109 13.41 7.84 -15.47
N PRO A 110 14.72 8.10 -15.56
CA PRO A 110 15.45 8.74 -14.47
C PRO A 110 14.82 10.08 -14.10
N PHE A 111 14.63 10.33 -12.80
CA PHE A 111 14.17 11.63 -12.32
C PHE A 111 15.22 12.71 -12.60
N THR A 112 14.78 13.85 -13.14
CA THR A 112 15.62 15.04 -13.30
C THR A 112 16.02 15.61 -11.94
N ASP A 113 17.09 16.40 -11.89
CA ASP A 113 17.47 17.08 -10.64
C ASP A 113 16.49 18.20 -10.28
N GLU A 114 15.90 18.86 -11.29
CA GLU A 114 14.80 19.81 -11.12
C GLU A 114 13.61 19.17 -10.37
N PHE A 115 13.21 17.95 -10.76
CA PHE A 115 12.13 17.21 -10.10
C PHE A 115 12.47 16.92 -8.63
N LYS A 116 13.69 16.46 -8.35
CA LYS A 116 14.14 16.14 -6.99
C LYS A 116 14.17 17.40 -6.12
N ASP A 117 14.65 18.52 -6.66
CA ASP A 117 14.69 19.81 -5.96
C ASP A 117 13.28 20.36 -5.72
N ALA A 118 12.35 20.20 -6.68
CA ALA A 118 10.94 20.55 -6.51
C ALA A 118 10.28 19.73 -5.39
N MET A 119 10.48 18.40 -5.36
CA MET A 119 9.95 17.55 -4.28
C MET A 119 10.57 17.90 -2.93
N LYS A 120 11.87 18.20 -2.88
CA LYS A 120 12.57 18.65 -1.67
C LYS A 120 12.09 20.02 -1.20
N LYS A 121 11.69 20.92 -2.10
CA LYS A 121 11.07 22.20 -1.77
C LYS A 121 9.64 22.02 -1.22
N ALA A 122 8.88 21.07 -1.77
CA ALA A 122 7.52 20.75 -1.33
C ALA A 122 7.49 20.08 0.06
N ALA A 123 8.42 19.15 0.33
CA ALA A 123 8.52 18.40 1.59
C ALA A 123 9.94 18.45 2.18
N PRO A 124 10.41 19.60 2.70
CA PRO A 124 11.81 19.83 3.07
C PRO A 124 12.31 18.99 4.26
N ASN A 125 11.40 18.42 5.05
CA ASN A 125 11.70 17.63 6.25
C ASN A 125 11.39 16.13 6.07
N ALA A 126 11.14 15.66 4.85
CA ALA A 126 10.77 14.28 4.57
C ALA A 126 11.94 13.44 4.02
N ASP A 127 11.91 12.13 4.28
CA ASP A 127 12.82 11.15 3.66
C ASP A 127 12.30 10.84 2.24
N LEU A 128 12.88 11.52 1.25
CA LEU A 128 12.52 11.39 -0.16
C LEU A 128 13.46 10.42 -0.87
N ARG A 129 12.90 9.38 -1.48
CA ARG A 129 13.64 8.33 -2.20
C ARG A 129 13.16 8.24 -3.62
N PHE A 130 14.09 8.13 -4.57
CA PHE A 130 13.81 8.11 -6.00
C PHE A 130 14.32 6.80 -6.60
N GLY A 131 13.45 6.05 -7.27
CA GLY A 131 13.77 4.78 -7.89
C GLY A 131 13.37 4.73 -9.36
N LEU A 132 14.25 4.18 -10.19
CA LEU A 132 13.94 3.82 -11.57
C LEU A 132 13.19 2.49 -11.58
N VAL A 133 12.05 2.41 -12.27
CA VAL A 133 11.36 1.14 -12.52
C VAL A 133 12.21 0.33 -13.52
N PRO A 134 12.59 -0.93 -13.22
CA PRO A 134 13.33 -1.75 -14.17
C PRO A 134 12.53 -1.95 -15.47
N GLU A 135 13.17 -1.81 -16.62
CA GLU A 135 12.55 -1.95 -17.95
C GLU A 135 11.68 -3.21 -18.07
N ARG A 136 12.17 -4.35 -17.56
CA ARG A 136 11.42 -5.64 -17.50
C ARG A 136 10.13 -5.65 -16.66
N HIS A 137 9.81 -4.58 -15.95
CA HIS A 137 8.54 -4.36 -15.23
C HIS A 137 7.70 -3.26 -15.91
N TRP A 138 8.17 -2.76 -17.05
CA TRP A 138 7.70 -1.60 -17.79
C TRP A 138 7.91 -1.80 -19.30
N SER A 139 7.75 -3.05 -19.76
CA SER A 139 7.96 -3.46 -21.16
C SER A 139 6.99 -4.60 -21.51
N TYR A 140 6.68 -4.76 -22.79
CA TYR A 140 5.94 -5.92 -23.27
C TYR A 140 6.65 -7.24 -22.93
N PRO A 141 5.93 -8.28 -22.45
CA PRO A 141 6.48 -9.61 -22.29
C PRO A 141 6.87 -10.25 -23.62
N SER A 142 7.87 -11.13 -23.61
CA SER A 142 8.43 -11.75 -24.83
C SER A 142 7.47 -12.67 -25.61
N TRP A 143 6.31 -13.03 -25.04
CA TRP A 143 5.32 -13.91 -25.67
C TRP A 143 4.25 -13.18 -26.48
N THR A 144 4.22 -11.84 -26.48
CA THR A 144 3.26 -11.06 -27.29
C THR A 144 3.81 -10.79 -28.71
N SER A 145 3.08 -11.16 -29.76
CA SER A 145 3.48 -10.93 -31.16
C SER A 145 3.55 -9.43 -31.52
N TYR A 146 4.67 -9.01 -32.12
CA TYR A 146 4.99 -7.60 -32.38
C TYR A 146 4.28 -6.97 -33.59
N SER A 147 3.50 -5.91 -33.37
CA SER A 147 3.62 -4.61 -34.07
C SER A 147 2.58 -3.57 -33.59
N ILE A 148 2.47 -3.33 -32.28
CA ILE A 148 1.63 -2.25 -31.71
C ILE A 148 2.49 -1.50 -30.70
N SER A 149 2.41 -0.17 -30.71
CA SER A 149 3.16 0.71 -29.82
C SER A 149 2.20 1.65 -29.11
N PHE A 150 1.97 1.44 -27.80
CA PHE A 150 1.70 2.51 -26.81
C PHE A 150 1.73 2.02 -25.34
N ASN A 151 1.80 2.98 -24.41
CA ASN A 151 2.49 2.87 -23.12
C ASN A 151 1.68 2.35 -21.88
N ILE A 152 2.16 1.27 -21.23
CA ILE A 152 2.65 1.11 -19.80
C ILE A 152 2.04 2.00 -18.66
N HIS A 153 1.81 1.62 -17.38
CA HIS A 153 1.57 0.39 -16.56
C HIS A 153 1.17 0.74 -15.09
N ASN A 154 0.93 -0.24 -14.20
CA ASN A 154 0.12 -0.16 -12.95
C ASN A 154 0.84 -0.29 -11.56
N LYS A 155 0.14 0.09 -10.47
CA LYS A 155 0.41 -0.22 -9.02
C LYS A 155 -0.84 -0.83 -8.32
N LYS A 156 -0.86 -0.94 -6.97
CA LYS A 156 -1.19 -2.22 -6.30
C LYS A 156 -1.93 -2.25 -4.93
N TYR A 157 -2.62 -1.22 -4.43
CA TYR A 157 -4.01 -1.32 -3.89
C TYR A 157 -4.50 -1.09 -2.44
N GLY A 158 -5.35 -0.06 -2.32
CA GLY A 158 -6.34 0.31 -1.30
C GLY A 158 -7.29 1.35 -1.95
N PHE A 159 -8.17 2.08 -1.24
CA PHE A 159 -9.03 3.08 -1.91
C PHE A 159 -9.57 4.20 -1.02
N VAL A 160 -10.06 5.27 -1.68
CA VAL A 160 -11.05 6.21 -1.13
C VAL A 160 -12.37 6.18 -1.92
N VAL A 161 -12.34 6.35 -3.23
CA VAL A 161 -13.55 6.35 -4.09
C VAL A 161 -13.81 4.93 -4.60
N THR A 162 -15.04 4.64 -5.04
CA THR A 162 -15.37 3.39 -5.74
C THR A 162 -16.36 3.66 -6.88
N LEU A 163 -16.01 3.20 -8.08
CA LEU A 163 -16.65 3.53 -9.35
C LEU A 163 -17.14 2.26 -10.06
N LEU A 164 -18.03 2.43 -11.05
CA LEU A 164 -18.28 1.40 -12.05
C LEU A 164 -17.14 1.42 -13.09
N GLU A 165 -16.55 0.26 -13.37
CA GLU A 165 -15.64 0.10 -14.52
C GLU A 165 -16.43 0.16 -15.84
N LEU A 166 -15.82 0.66 -16.90
CA LEU A 166 -16.39 0.66 -18.24
C LEU A 166 -16.33 -0.77 -18.80
N LYS A 167 -17.48 -1.41 -19.07
CA LYS A 167 -17.53 -2.84 -19.46
C LYS A 167 -16.70 -3.15 -20.72
N GLU A 168 -16.49 -2.16 -21.58
CA GLU A 168 -15.69 -2.22 -22.80
C GLU A 168 -14.18 -2.36 -22.55
N THR A 169 -13.68 -2.06 -21.35
CA THR A 169 -12.24 -2.08 -21.01
C THR A 169 -11.76 -3.42 -20.45
N ILE A 170 -12.70 -4.19 -19.91
CA ILE A 170 -12.49 -5.47 -19.22
C ILE A 170 -13.44 -6.61 -19.68
N PRO A 171 -13.82 -6.72 -20.98
CA PRO A 171 -14.88 -7.62 -21.42
C PRO A 171 -14.66 -9.10 -21.07
N THR A 172 -13.43 -9.57 -20.86
CA THR A 172 -13.16 -10.96 -20.42
C THR A 172 -12.66 -11.10 -18.97
N LEU A 173 -12.31 -10.01 -18.27
CA LEU A 173 -11.67 -10.05 -16.95
C LEU A 173 -12.46 -10.90 -15.94
N TRP A 174 -13.77 -10.69 -15.85
CA TRP A 174 -14.62 -11.41 -14.92
C TRP A 174 -14.58 -12.93 -15.14
N GLN A 175 -14.65 -13.36 -16.40
CA GLN A 175 -14.63 -14.78 -16.75
C GLN A 175 -13.29 -15.42 -16.39
N TYR A 176 -12.16 -14.76 -16.71
CA TYR A 176 -10.83 -15.20 -16.29
C TYR A 176 -10.70 -15.30 -14.76
N VAL A 177 -11.29 -14.37 -14.01
CA VAL A 177 -11.29 -14.40 -12.54
C VAL A 177 -12.12 -15.57 -11.98
N LEU A 178 -13.29 -15.85 -12.55
CA LEU A 178 -14.10 -17.02 -12.19
C LEU A 178 -13.38 -18.34 -12.53
N ASP A 179 -12.75 -18.42 -13.70
CA ASP A 179 -11.98 -19.60 -14.12
C ASP A 179 -10.73 -19.83 -13.28
N TYR A 180 -10.04 -18.75 -12.87
CA TYR A 180 -8.96 -18.83 -11.88
C TYR A 180 -9.47 -19.41 -10.56
N ALA A 181 -10.52 -18.82 -9.98
CA ALA A 181 -11.10 -19.26 -8.70
C ALA A 181 -11.50 -20.74 -8.74
N LYS A 182 -12.16 -21.16 -9.82
CA LYS A 182 -12.52 -22.55 -10.08
C LYS A 182 -11.30 -23.46 -10.21
N SER A 183 -10.26 -23.05 -10.94
CA SER A 183 -9.03 -23.83 -11.11
C SER A 183 -8.26 -24.04 -9.81
N ARG A 184 -8.30 -23.05 -8.89
CA ARG A 184 -7.65 -23.08 -7.59
C ARG A 184 -8.55 -23.56 -6.45
N ARG A 185 -9.82 -23.86 -6.74
CA ARG A 185 -10.86 -24.30 -5.78
C ARG A 185 -11.12 -23.28 -4.65
N ILE A 186 -11.07 -22.00 -4.98
CA ILE A 186 -11.43 -20.90 -4.07
C ILE A 186 -12.95 -20.87 -3.94
N ASP A 187 -13.46 -20.98 -2.70
CA ASP A 187 -14.90 -20.88 -2.46
C ASP A 187 -15.35 -19.42 -2.42
N ILE A 188 -15.81 -18.96 -3.59
CA ILE A 188 -16.37 -17.63 -3.81
C ILE A 188 -17.87 -17.51 -3.46
N SER A 189 -18.48 -18.56 -2.88
CA SER A 189 -19.91 -18.55 -2.55
C SER A 189 -20.19 -17.83 -1.22
N SER A 190 -21.25 -17.01 -1.21
CA SER A 190 -21.67 -16.26 -0.02
C SER A 190 -22.22 -17.15 1.11
N GLU A 191 -22.56 -18.41 0.83
CA GLU A 191 -23.06 -19.36 1.81
C GLU A 191 -21.93 -19.84 2.73
N LYS A 192 -20.85 -20.37 2.14
CA LYS A 192 -19.78 -21.08 2.86
C LYS A 192 -18.57 -20.22 3.20
N SER A 193 -18.40 -19.11 2.50
CA SER A 193 -17.22 -18.25 2.63
C SER A 193 -17.51 -16.96 3.41
N ASN A 194 -16.46 -16.41 4.03
CA ASN A 194 -16.42 -15.04 4.58
C ASN A 194 -15.67 -14.06 3.65
N LEU A 195 -15.12 -14.58 2.55
CA LEU A 195 -14.39 -13.80 1.56
C LEU A 195 -15.23 -12.63 1.03
N LEU A 196 -14.54 -11.57 0.64
CA LEU A 196 -15.13 -10.36 0.09
C LEU A 196 -15.81 -10.60 -1.27
N PHE A 197 -15.41 -11.62 -2.04
CA PHE A 197 -15.85 -11.84 -3.44
C PHE A 197 -17.34 -11.57 -3.74
N PRO A 198 -18.32 -11.99 -2.92
CA PRO A 198 -19.75 -11.73 -3.17
C PRO A 198 -20.14 -10.25 -3.27
N TYR A 199 -19.33 -9.32 -2.76
CA TYR A 199 -19.51 -7.88 -2.95
C TYR A 199 -19.47 -7.46 -4.42
N PHE A 200 -18.69 -8.17 -5.25
CA PHE A 200 -18.48 -7.89 -6.67
C PHE A 200 -19.48 -8.58 -7.61
N VAL A 201 -20.31 -9.48 -7.08
CA VAL A 201 -21.31 -10.22 -7.86
C VAL A 201 -22.60 -9.42 -7.95
N ASP A 202 -23.25 -9.35 -9.13
CA ASP A 202 -24.62 -8.85 -9.21
C ASP A 202 -25.58 -9.96 -8.75
N LYS A 203 -26.38 -9.67 -7.71
CA LYS A 203 -27.27 -10.66 -7.09
C LYS A 203 -28.39 -11.17 -8.02
N ASN A 204 -28.66 -10.51 -9.14
CA ASN A 204 -29.70 -10.91 -10.10
C ASN A 204 -29.13 -11.68 -11.31
N THR A 205 -27.94 -11.31 -11.80
CA THR A 205 -27.36 -11.89 -13.02
C THR A 205 -26.22 -12.88 -12.77
N GLY A 206 -25.54 -12.78 -11.62
CA GLY A 206 -24.28 -13.49 -11.36
C GLY A 206 -23.06 -12.93 -12.11
N ASP A 207 -23.24 -11.87 -12.91
CA ASP A 207 -22.16 -11.18 -13.64
C ASP A 207 -21.38 -10.25 -12.70
N PHE A 208 -20.25 -9.72 -13.17
CA PHE A 208 -19.53 -8.67 -12.45
C PHE A 208 -20.42 -7.43 -12.35
N ASN A 209 -20.63 -6.95 -11.13
CA ASN A 209 -21.46 -5.78 -10.88
C ASN A 209 -20.74 -4.44 -11.14
N LEU A 210 -19.56 -4.52 -11.78
CA LEU A 210 -18.63 -3.47 -12.20
C LEU A 210 -18.03 -2.61 -11.08
N CYS A 211 -18.43 -2.82 -9.83
CA CYS A 211 -17.83 -2.13 -8.71
C CYS A 211 -16.36 -2.51 -8.56
N HIS A 212 -15.53 -1.50 -8.52
CA HIS A 212 -14.16 -1.63 -8.06
C HIS A 212 -13.84 -0.43 -7.17
N PHE A 213 -12.96 -0.64 -6.21
CA PHE A 213 -12.42 0.46 -5.43
C PHE A 213 -11.29 1.18 -6.21
N TRP A 214 -11.09 2.48 -6.00
CA TRP A 214 -10.27 3.31 -6.89
C TRP A 214 -8.80 3.42 -6.43
N SER A 215 -7.87 3.02 -7.31
CA SER A 215 -6.44 2.76 -7.04
C SER A 215 -5.53 3.99 -6.96
N ASN A 216 -6.07 5.21 -7.06
CA ASN A 216 -5.25 6.43 -6.97
C ASN A 216 -4.98 6.89 -5.53
N PHE A 217 -5.68 6.34 -4.53
CA PHE A 217 -5.34 6.47 -3.12
C PHE A 217 -5.35 5.10 -2.46
N GLU A 218 -4.21 4.66 -1.93
CA GLU A 218 -4.04 3.25 -1.53
C GLU A 218 -3.33 3.13 -0.17
N ILE A 219 -4.02 2.57 0.83
CA ILE A 219 -3.40 2.16 2.10
C ILE A 219 -3.51 0.63 2.21
N ALA A 220 -2.38 -0.04 1.98
CA ALA A 220 -2.32 -1.48 1.74
C ALA A 220 -1.23 -2.17 2.58
N SER A 221 -1.46 -3.42 2.98
CA SER A 221 -0.35 -4.30 3.35
C SER A 221 0.33 -4.85 2.09
N LEU A 222 1.63 -4.60 1.94
CA LEU A 222 2.40 -5.19 0.85
C LEU A 222 2.50 -6.73 0.94
N ASP A 223 2.14 -7.33 2.07
CA ASP A 223 2.19 -8.78 2.24
C ASP A 223 1.10 -9.48 1.41
N LEU A 224 -0.04 -8.83 1.16
CA LEU A 224 -1.05 -9.29 0.19
C LEU A 224 -0.48 -9.38 -1.22
N TRP A 225 0.21 -8.35 -1.69
CA TRP A 225 0.78 -8.30 -3.05
C TRP A 225 2.04 -9.17 -3.22
N ARG A 226 2.61 -9.63 -2.10
CA ARG A 226 3.76 -10.55 -2.04
C ARG A 226 3.35 -11.99 -1.81
N SER A 227 2.09 -12.24 -1.45
CA SER A 227 1.58 -13.58 -1.14
C SER A 227 1.74 -14.51 -2.34
N PRO A 228 1.97 -15.82 -2.12
CA PRO A 228 1.95 -16.81 -3.20
C PRO A 228 0.66 -16.75 -4.03
N GLU A 229 -0.48 -16.54 -3.36
CA GLU A 229 -1.83 -16.55 -3.93
C GLU A 229 -2.04 -15.38 -4.90
N TYR A 230 -1.67 -14.16 -4.50
CA TYR A 230 -1.76 -13.00 -5.38
C TYR A 230 -0.75 -13.09 -6.53
N ARG A 231 0.44 -13.64 -6.29
CA ARG A 231 1.47 -13.78 -7.32
C ARG A 231 1.10 -14.80 -8.39
N ASP A 232 0.48 -15.92 -8.02
CA ASP A 232 -0.07 -16.89 -8.95
C ASP A 232 -1.25 -16.30 -9.74
N PHE A 233 -2.14 -15.56 -9.07
CA PHE A 233 -3.25 -14.84 -9.72
C PHE A 233 -2.76 -13.81 -10.75
N PHE A 234 -1.84 -12.93 -10.36
CA PHE A 234 -1.28 -11.93 -11.26
C PHE A 234 -0.57 -12.58 -12.44
N HIS A 235 0.20 -13.66 -12.23
CA HIS A 235 0.86 -14.40 -13.30
C HIS A 235 -0.15 -15.05 -14.25
N TYR A 236 -1.23 -15.65 -13.73
CA TYR A 236 -2.31 -16.20 -14.54
C TYR A 236 -2.97 -15.13 -15.42
N LEU A 237 -3.25 -13.94 -14.89
CA LEU A 237 -3.79 -12.81 -15.66
C LEU A 237 -2.78 -12.27 -16.69
N ASP A 238 -1.51 -12.13 -16.33
CA ASP A 238 -0.44 -11.63 -17.21
C ASP A 238 -0.22 -12.54 -18.44
N GLN A 239 -0.33 -13.86 -18.24
CA GLN A 239 -0.26 -14.84 -19.32
C GLN A 239 -1.39 -14.73 -20.36
N THR A 240 -2.52 -14.07 -20.04
CA THR A 240 -3.58 -13.81 -21.03
C THR A 240 -3.18 -12.74 -22.05
N GLY A 241 -2.26 -11.84 -21.70
CA GLY A 241 -1.93 -10.65 -22.48
C GLY A 241 -3.01 -9.55 -22.46
N ASN A 242 -4.13 -9.72 -21.75
CA ASN A 242 -5.26 -8.77 -21.79
C ASN A 242 -5.01 -7.43 -21.07
N PHE A 243 -3.89 -7.29 -20.34
CA PHE A 243 -3.36 -5.97 -19.98
C PHE A 243 -2.96 -5.11 -21.20
N PHE A 244 -2.77 -5.74 -22.37
CA PHE A 244 -2.40 -5.09 -23.64
C PHE A 244 -3.45 -5.29 -24.75
N TYR A 245 -4.15 -6.43 -24.78
CA TYR A 245 -5.20 -6.71 -25.77
C TYR A 245 -6.58 -6.13 -25.36
N GLU A 246 -6.83 -6.00 -24.07
CA GLU A 246 -7.92 -5.21 -23.50
C GLU A 246 -7.30 -3.99 -22.77
N ARG A 247 -7.97 -3.43 -21.76
CA ARG A 247 -7.43 -2.33 -20.95
C ARG A 247 -7.66 -2.57 -19.46
N TRP A 248 -7.21 -3.74 -18.98
CA TRP A 248 -7.36 -4.16 -17.59
C TRP A 248 -6.65 -3.20 -16.63
N GLY A 249 -7.44 -2.35 -15.96
CA GLY A 249 -6.96 -1.45 -14.91
C GLY A 249 -6.46 -2.22 -13.68
N ASP A 250 -5.59 -1.57 -12.90
CA ASP A 250 -5.22 -2.07 -11.58
C ASP A 250 -6.41 -2.10 -10.64
N ALA A 251 -7.22 -1.05 -10.67
CA ALA A 251 -8.35 -0.88 -9.77
C ALA A 251 -9.31 -2.09 -9.75
N PRO A 252 -9.83 -2.61 -10.89
CA PRO A 252 -10.62 -3.85 -10.89
C PRO A 252 -9.79 -5.10 -10.57
N VAL A 253 -8.54 -5.22 -11.06
CA VAL A 253 -7.69 -6.41 -10.80
C VAL A 253 -7.41 -6.60 -9.31
N HIS A 254 -7.14 -5.52 -8.58
CA HIS A 254 -6.89 -5.61 -7.14
C HIS A 254 -8.17 -5.67 -6.31
N SER A 255 -9.27 -5.05 -6.74
CA SER A 255 -10.60 -5.31 -6.19
C SER A 255 -10.90 -6.80 -6.19
N LEU A 256 -10.76 -7.44 -7.35
CA LEU A 256 -11.08 -8.85 -7.53
C LEU A 256 -10.08 -9.75 -6.77
N ALA A 257 -8.80 -9.38 -6.70
CA ALA A 257 -7.84 -10.06 -5.84
C ALA A 257 -8.19 -9.97 -4.34
N ALA A 258 -8.54 -8.78 -3.85
CA ALA A 258 -9.03 -8.61 -2.48
C ALA A 258 -10.31 -9.43 -2.25
N GLY A 259 -11.21 -9.47 -3.24
CA GLY A 259 -12.37 -10.34 -3.27
C GLY A 259 -12.03 -11.83 -3.06
N LEU A 260 -11.03 -12.32 -3.79
CA LEU A 260 -10.61 -13.73 -3.75
C LEU A 260 -9.81 -14.13 -2.49
N PHE A 261 -9.11 -13.19 -1.86
CA PHE A 261 -8.08 -13.51 -0.86
C PHE A 261 -8.27 -12.88 0.52
N LEU A 262 -9.22 -11.95 0.70
CA LEU A 262 -9.50 -11.31 1.99
C LEU A 262 -10.92 -11.57 2.48
N GLU A 263 -11.11 -11.66 3.79
CA GLU A 263 -12.43 -11.51 4.42
C GLU A 263 -12.92 -10.06 4.37
N THR A 264 -14.24 -9.86 4.50
CA THR A 264 -14.86 -8.53 4.42
C THR A 264 -14.39 -7.56 5.52
N ASP A 265 -13.94 -8.06 6.68
CA ASP A 265 -13.42 -7.22 7.78
C ASP A 265 -11.90 -6.95 7.72
N GLU A 266 -11.18 -7.53 6.76
CA GLU A 266 -9.80 -7.18 6.43
C GLU A 266 -9.70 -5.95 5.50
N VAL A 267 -10.82 -5.51 4.92
CA VAL A 267 -10.89 -4.33 4.04
C VAL A 267 -11.52 -3.14 4.76
N HIS A 268 -10.83 -2.01 4.71
CA HIS A 268 -11.22 -0.78 5.42
C HIS A 268 -11.58 0.35 4.43
N TYR A 269 -12.66 1.06 4.75
CA TYR A 269 -13.07 2.28 4.06
C TYR A 269 -12.84 3.47 4.99
N PHE A 270 -11.94 4.38 4.58
CA PHE A 270 -11.52 5.54 5.37
C PHE A 270 -12.54 6.69 5.24
N GLU A 271 -13.67 6.57 5.93
CA GLU A 271 -14.74 7.60 5.95
C GLU A 271 -14.34 8.94 6.59
N ASP A 272 -13.10 9.03 7.09
CA ASP A 272 -12.48 10.18 7.74
C ASP A 272 -11.43 10.90 6.88
N PHE A 273 -11.02 10.33 5.74
CA PHE A 273 -9.99 10.87 4.85
C PHE A 273 -10.57 11.66 3.67
N GLY A 274 -10.83 12.96 3.87
CA GLY A 274 -11.18 13.87 2.78
C GLY A 274 -10.11 13.88 1.68
N TYR A 275 -10.51 13.57 0.45
CA TYR A 275 -9.61 13.36 -0.68
C TYR A 275 -10.32 13.67 -2.00
N GLN A 276 -9.57 14.14 -2.99
CA GLN A 276 -10.05 14.41 -4.34
C GLN A 276 -8.98 13.97 -5.36
N HIS A 277 -9.44 13.44 -6.49
CA HIS A 277 -8.63 13.25 -7.69
C HIS A 277 -9.48 13.62 -8.91
N ASP A 278 -8.93 14.46 -9.78
CA ASP A 278 -9.67 15.15 -10.84
C ASP A 278 -10.97 15.76 -10.30
N LEU A 279 -12.12 15.35 -10.85
CA LEU A 279 -13.45 15.79 -10.45
C LEU A 279 -14.04 14.99 -9.27
N TYR A 280 -13.50 13.81 -8.95
CA TYR A 280 -14.11 12.91 -7.97
C TYR A 280 -13.53 13.16 -6.58
N ARG A 281 -14.41 13.53 -5.65
CA ARG A 281 -14.10 13.83 -4.26
C ARG A 281 -14.86 12.90 -3.33
N HIS A 282 -14.22 12.47 -2.25
CA HIS A 282 -14.87 11.97 -1.05
C HIS A 282 -14.81 13.05 0.03
N CYS A 283 -15.92 13.30 0.73
CA CYS A 283 -15.97 14.19 1.88
C CYS A 283 -16.47 13.48 3.15
N PRO A 284 -15.72 13.53 4.27
CA PRO A 284 -16.21 13.11 5.57
C PRO A 284 -17.49 13.85 5.96
N LEU A 285 -18.55 13.10 6.28
CA LEU A 285 -19.87 13.66 6.57
C LEU A 285 -19.85 14.47 7.89
N PRO A 286 -20.12 15.80 7.86
CA PRO A 286 -20.10 16.62 9.07
C PRO A 286 -21.12 16.17 10.13
N SER A 287 -22.22 15.53 9.70
CA SER A 287 -23.25 14.96 10.57
C SER A 287 -22.76 13.79 11.43
N LYS A 288 -21.65 13.13 11.08
CA LYS A 288 -21.02 12.11 11.91
C LYS A 288 -20.03 12.71 12.93
N GLY A 289 -19.68 14.00 12.81
CA GLY A 289 -18.62 14.61 13.61
C GLY A 289 -17.22 14.04 13.31
N ILE A 290 -17.02 13.53 12.10
CA ILE A 290 -15.78 12.91 11.62
C ILE A 290 -15.05 13.89 10.69
N GLY A 291 -13.71 13.89 10.74
CA GLY A 291 -12.87 14.83 10.00
C GLY A 291 -12.72 16.19 10.69
N CYS A 292 -11.71 16.95 10.30
CA CYS A 292 -11.43 18.30 10.80
C CYS A 292 -10.56 19.06 9.79
N ARG A 293 -10.74 20.39 9.70
CA ARG A 293 -10.28 21.22 8.55
C ARG A 293 -10.68 20.64 7.17
N CYS A 294 -11.84 19.98 7.07
CA CYS A 294 -12.34 19.45 5.81
C CYS A 294 -12.76 20.60 4.87
N GLU A 295 -12.02 20.79 3.79
CA GLU A 295 -12.34 21.75 2.73
C GLU A 295 -13.19 21.05 1.66
N CYS A 296 -14.48 20.91 1.95
CA CYS A 296 -15.46 20.32 1.04
C CYS A 296 -16.41 21.40 0.51
N PRO A 297 -16.19 21.92 -0.72
CA PRO A 297 -17.15 22.79 -1.40
C PRO A 297 -18.56 22.19 -1.43
N GLN A 298 -19.57 22.98 -1.05
CA GLN A 298 -20.96 22.52 -1.05
C GLN A 298 -21.49 22.33 -2.48
N GLY A 299 -22.19 21.22 -2.70
CA GLY A 299 -22.76 20.85 -4.00
C GLY A 299 -21.77 20.20 -4.96
N THR A 300 -22.26 19.90 -6.16
CA THR A 300 -21.48 19.41 -7.29
C THR A 300 -21.15 20.59 -8.22
N THR A 301 -19.93 21.11 -8.15
CA THR A 301 -19.46 22.05 -9.19
C THR A 301 -18.98 21.26 -10.40
N LYS A 302 -18.70 21.95 -11.50
CA LYS A 302 -18.04 21.33 -12.66
C LYS A 302 -16.57 20.95 -12.38
N GLU A 303 -16.01 21.40 -11.25
CA GLU A 303 -14.61 21.15 -10.85
C GLU A 303 -14.47 20.13 -9.70
N SER A 304 -15.55 19.82 -8.96
CA SER A 304 -15.51 18.89 -7.83
C SER A 304 -16.90 18.33 -7.51
N ILE A 305 -17.01 17.00 -7.55
CA ILE A 305 -18.22 16.21 -7.35
C ILE A 305 -18.00 15.31 -6.14
N ASP A 306 -18.85 15.42 -5.12
CA ASP A 306 -18.90 14.47 -4.01
C ASP A 306 -19.45 13.13 -4.53
N HIS A 307 -18.54 12.18 -4.79
CA HIS A 307 -18.87 10.95 -5.49
C HIS A 307 -19.67 9.97 -4.63
N ASP A 308 -19.52 10.03 -3.31
CA ASP A 308 -20.26 9.21 -2.33
C ASP A 308 -21.79 9.29 -2.49
N GLN A 309 -22.29 10.38 -3.11
CA GLN A 309 -23.71 10.66 -3.34
C GLN A 309 -24.13 10.52 -4.81
N ASN A 310 -23.22 10.16 -5.72
CA ASN A 310 -23.52 10.04 -7.14
C ASN A 310 -24.20 8.71 -7.50
N TYR A 311 -24.88 8.65 -8.65
CA TYR A 311 -25.67 7.47 -9.04
C TYR A 311 -24.83 6.23 -9.42
N ASP A 312 -23.56 6.44 -9.78
CA ASP A 312 -22.59 5.44 -10.21
C ASP A 312 -21.58 5.05 -9.10
N THR A 313 -21.81 5.50 -7.86
CA THR A 313 -20.99 5.09 -6.71
C THR A 313 -21.39 3.74 -6.15
N CYS A 314 -20.39 2.94 -5.84
CA CYS A 314 -20.56 1.63 -5.22
C CYS A 314 -20.60 1.68 -3.67
N LEU A 315 -20.43 2.86 -3.07
CA LEU A 315 -20.41 3.04 -1.62
C LEU A 315 -21.71 2.56 -0.91
N PRO A 316 -22.94 2.81 -1.41
CA PRO A 316 -24.15 2.25 -0.80
C PRO A 316 -24.17 0.72 -0.80
N ARG A 317 -23.67 0.08 -1.88
CA ARG A 317 -23.52 -1.38 -1.98
C ARG A 317 -22.50 -1.89 -0.97
N TRP A 318 -21.37 -1.20 -0.81
CA TRP A 318 -20.34 -1.52 0.19
C TRP A 318 -20.88 -1.45 1.62
N ILE A 319 -21.53 -0.34 1.98
CA ILE A 319 -22.14 -0.15 3.31
C ILE A 319 -23.16 -1.24 3.61
N GLN A 320 -23.95 -1.65 2.62
CA GLN A 320 -24.92 -2.73 2.78
C GLN A 320 -24.24 -4.11 2.93
N HIS A 321 -23.23 -4.41 2.11
CA HIS A 321 -22.46 -5.65 2.19
C HIS A 321 -21.77 -5.82 3.56
N VAL A 322 -21.12 -4.77 4.08
CA VAL A 322 -20.48 -4.79 5.41
C VAL A 322 -21.52 -5.00 6.53
N LYS A 323 -22.73 -4.45 6.41
CA LYS A 323 -23.82 -4.71 7.37
C LYS A 323 -24.31 -6.16 7.31
N GLU A 324 -24.42 -6.75 6.11
CA GLU A 324 -24.79 -8.15 5.91
C GLU A 324 -23.71 -9.09 6.47
N ALA A 325 -22.44 -8.86 6.16
CA ALA A 325 -21.30 -9.64 6.65
C ALA A 325 -21.20 -9.63 8.19
N LYS A 326 -21.33 -8.45 8.83
CA LYS A 326 -21.32 -8.33 10.30
C LYS A 326 -22.47 -9.08 10.96
N LYS A 327 -23.67 -9.08 10.36
CA LYS A 327 -24.80 -9.90 10.84
C LYS A 327 -24.54 -11.39 10.69
N LYS A 328 -23.95 -11.83 9.57
CA LYS A 328 -23.55 -13.23 9.36
C LYS A 328 -22.56 -13.67 10.45
N LYS A 329 -21.46 -12.95 10.64
CA LYS A 329 -20.42 -13.27 11.64
C LYS A 329 -20.99 -13.37 13.06
N ALA A 330 -21.75 -12.34 13.49
CA ALA A 330 -22.42 -12.34 14.79
C ALA A 330 -23.46 -13.48 14.97
N SER A 331 -24.01 -14.05 13.88
CA SER A 331 -24.87 -15.23 13.99
C SER A 331 -24.06 -16.52 14.19
N TRP A 332 -22.89 -16.67 13.56
CA TRP A 332 -22.01 -17.83 13.78
C TRP A 332 -21.43 -17.85 15.19
N ASP A 333 -21.01 -16.69 15.71
CA ASP A 333 -20.45 -16.53 17.06
C ASP A 333 -21.45 -16.90 18.20
N VAL A 334 -22.75 -17.06 17.89
CA VAL A 334 -23.80 -17.49 18.83
C VAL A 334 -24.01 -19.01 18.84
N TRP A 335 -23.51 -19.72 17.81
CA TRP A 335 -23.63 -21.18 17.66
C TRP A 335 -22.29 -21.92 17.82
N SER A 336 -21.19 -21.20 18.10
CA SER A 336 -19.84 -21.73 18.39
C SER A 336 -19.51 -21.69 19.89
#